data_AF-A0A0F9MRQ8-F1
#
_entry.id   AF-A0A0F9MRQ8-F1
#
_cell.length_a   1.000
_cell.length_b   1.000
_cell.length_c   1.000
_cell.angle_alpha   90.00
_cell.angle_beta   90.00
_cell.angle_gamma   90.00
#
_symmetry.space_group_name_H-M   'P 1'
#
loop_
_entity.id
_entity.type
_entity.pdbx_description
1 polymer ?
#
loop_
_entity_poly.entity_id
_entity_poly.type
_entity_poly.pdbx_seq_one_letter_code
_entity_poly.pdbx_strand_id
1 'polypeptide(L)' 'MKTVDLIASGYEWECPECEYLNDEIEVTEKVTCPGCGNEYETNPPEHAIK' A
#
# COMPACT_ATOMS: atom_id res chain seq x y z
N MET A 1 -21.41 25.06 11.28
CA MET A 1 -20.06 24.72 10.79
C MET A 1 -20.17 23.47 9.94
N LYS A 2 -19.44 23.39 8.83
CA LYS A 2 -19.36 22.16 8.03
C LYS A 2 -18.05 21.45 8.36
N THR A 3 -18.11 20.14 8.55
CA THR A 3 -16.95 19.25 8.75
C THR A 3 -16.66 18.48 7.46
N VAL A 4 -15.46 17.93 7.36
CA VAL A 4 -14.97 17.14 6.22
C VAL A 4 -14.65 15.72 6.68
N ASP A 5 -14.68 14.78 5.74
CA ASP A 5 -14.28 13.39 5.97
C ASP A 5 -12.76 13.26 5.87
N LEU A 6 -12.17 12.66 6.91
CA LEU A 6 -10.79 12.20 6.91
C LEU A 6 -10.78 10.75 6.44
N ILE A 7 -10.16 10.49 5.29
CA ILE A 7 -9.95 9.13 4.78
C ILE A 7 -8.50 8.75 5.07
N ALA A 8 -8.30 7.74 5.91
CA ALA A 8 -7.00 7.11 6.13
C ALA A 8 -7.01 5.76 5.42
N SER A 9 -6.41 5.69 4.23
CA SER A 9 -6.28 4.46 3.43
C SER A 9 -4.81 4.08 3.30
N GLY A 10 -4.14 3.86 4.44
CA GLY A 10 -2.80 3.29 4.45
C GLY A 10 -2.86 1.78 4.23
N TYR A 11 -1.99 1.23 3.38
CA TYR A 11 -1.76 -0.22 3.24
C TYR A 11 -0.37 -0.53 3.75
N GLU A 12 -0.25 -1.56 4.60
CA GLU A 12 1.04 -1.99 5.13
C GLU A 12 1.38 -3.37 4.56
N TRP A 13 2.64 -3.56 4.16
CA TRP A 13 3.13 -4.84 3.68
C TRP A 13 4.58 -5.09 4.09
N GLU A 14 4.87 -6.33 4.48
CA GLU A 14 6.23 -6.75 4.81
C GLU A 14 6.90 -7.33 3.57
N CYS A 15 8.10 -6.85 3.27
CA CYS A 15 8.87 -7.38 2.15
C CYS A 15 9.37 -8.80 2.46
N PRO A 16 9.04 -9.82 1.65
CA PRO A 16 9.39 -11.21 1.95
C PRO A 16 10.90 -11.51 1.84
N GLU A 17 11.67 -10.63 1.21
CA GLU A 17 13.11 -10.84 0.98
C GLU A 17 14.00 -10.17 2.03
N CYS A 18 13.57 -9.05 2.60
CA CYS A 18 14.39 -8.27 3.54
C CYS A 18 13.66 -7.86 4.81
N GLU A 19 12.42 -8.33 5.00
CA GLU A 19 11.59 -8.10 6.20
C GLU A 19 11.35 -6.61 6.51
N TYR A 20 11.55 -5.76 5.50
CA TYR A 20 11.28 -4.33 5.61
C TYR A 20 9.77 -4.10 5.65
N LEU A 21 9.29 -3.35 6.63
CA LEU A 21 7.90 -2.95 6.75
C LEU A 21 7.65 -1.71 5.87
N ASN A 22 6.77 -1.85 4.89
CA ASN A 22 6.41 -0.80 3.95
C ASN A 22 5.01 -0.27 4.26
N ASP A 23 4.80 1.00 3.99
CA ASP A 23 3.51 1.67 4.04
C ASP A 23 3.22 2.35 2.69
N GLU A 24 1.98 2.22 2.21
CA GLU A 24 1.48 2.80 0.98
C GLU A 24 0.26 3.66 1.28
N ILE A 25 0.14 4.81 0.62
CA ILE A 25 -0.98 5.75 0.82
C ILE A 25 -2.19 5.37 -0.08
N GLU A 26 -1.98 4.51 -1.07
CA GLU A 26 -2.97 4.04 -2.03
C GLU A 26 -2.70 2.59 -2.44
N VAL A 27 -3.73 1.90 -2.97
CA VAL A 27 -3.53 0.59 -3.59
C VAL A 27 -2.94 0.81 -4.97
N THR A 28 -1.69 0.41 -5.16
CA THR A 28 -1.07 0.31 -6.47
C THR A 28 -1.03 -1.14 -6.92
N GLU A 29 -1.16 -1.44 -8.21
CA GLU A 29 -1.00 -2.82 -8.74
C GLU A 29 0.41 -3.39 -8.52
N LYS A 30 1.38 -2.50 -8.29
CA LYS A 30 2.79 -2.82 -8.09
C LYS A 30 3.38 -1.96 -6.98
N VAL A 31 4.19 -2.58 -6.14
CA VAL A 31 4.91 -1.92 -5.04
C VAL A 31 6.40 -2.25 -5.15
N THR A 32 7.25 -1.30 -4.78
CA THR A 32 8.70 -1.48 -4.75
C THR A 32 9.19 -1.35 -3.31
N CYS A 33 9.91 -2.36 -2.82
CA CYS A 33 10.51 -2.27 -1.49
C CYS A 33 11.71 -1.29 -1.52
N PRO A 34 11.76 -0.24 -0.70
CA PRO A 34 12.90 0.66 -0.63
C PRO A 34 14.11 0.03 0.11
N GLY A 35 13.88 -1.03 0.88
CA GLY A 35 14.93 -1.77 1.58
C GLY A 35 15.83 -2.60 0.66
N CYS A 36 15.24 -3.35 -0.28
CA CYS A 36 15.98 -4.23 -1.20
C CYS A 36 15.87 -3.86 -2.68
N GLY A 37 14.94 -2.97 -3.05
CA GLY A 37 14.71 -2.54 -4.43
C GLY A 37 13.87 -3.50 -5.29
N ASN A 38 13.36 -4.59 -4.72
CA ASN A 38 12.52 -5.55 -5.46
C ASN A 38 11.10 -5.00 -5.69
N GLU A 39 10.52 -5.37 -6.83
CA GLU A 39 9.16 -5.02 -7.22
C GLU A 39 8.23 -6.24 -7.05
N TYR A 40 7.01 -6.00 -6.54
CA TYR A 40 6.00 -7.02 -6.30
C TYR A 40 4.68 -6.60 -6.92
N GLU A 41 3.94 -7.54 -7.50
CA GLU A 41 2.55 -7.34 -7.89
C GLU A 41 1.67 -7.43 -6.64
N THR A 42 0.86 -6.40 -6.40
CA THR A 42 -0.15 -6.46 -5.35
C THR A 42 -1.38 -7.20 -5.89
N ASN A 43 -2.09 -7.87 -4.99
CA ASN A 43 -3.42 -8.37 -5.30
C ASN A 43 -4.45 -7.42 -4.67
N PRO A 44 -4.86 -6.34 -5.38
CA PRO A 44 -5.76 -5.35 -4.82
C PRO A 44 -7.10 -6.01 -4.43
N PRO A 45 -7.64 -5.77 -3.24
CA PRO A 45 -8.97 -6.30 -2.88
C PRO A 45 -10.03 -5.70 -3.81
N GLU A 46 -11.03 -6.50 -4.23
CA GLU A 46 -12.09 -6.10 -5.19
C GLU A 46 -12.78 -4.77 -4.84
N HIS A 47 -12.77 -4.37 -3.56
CA HIS A 47 -13.35 -3.11 -3.07
C HIS A 47 -12.52 -1.84 -3.39
N ALA A 48 -11.29 -1.98 -3.88
CA ALA A 48 -10.45 -0.87 -4.35
C ALA A 48 -10.65 -0.55 -5.84
N ILE A 49 -11.39 -1.40 -6.57
CA ILE A 49 -11.72 -1.22 -7.98
C ILE A 49 -13.08 -0.53 -8.05
N LYS A 50 -13.10 0.76 -8.40
CA LYS A 50 -14.34 1.55 -8.57
C LYS A 50 -14.48 2.04 -10.00
#